data_AF-A0A3S4WWC2-F1
#
_entry.id   AF-A0A3S4WWC2-F1
#
_cell.length_a   1.000
_cell.length_b   1.000
_cell.length_c   1.000
_cell.angle_alpha   90.00
_cell.angle_beta   90.00
_cell.angle_gamma   90.00
#
_symmetry.space_group_name_H-M   'P 1'
#
loop_
_entity.id
_entity.type
_entity.pdbx_description
1 polymer ?
#
loop_
_entity_poly.entity_id
_entity_poly.type
_entity_poly.pdbx_seq_one_letter_code
_entity_poly.pdbx_strand_id
1 'polypeptide(L)'
;MSRAVLRRVTAVTTVCLGVPPGYLVIAICAAVLVPSTMTAALIADGVAGLVAGLIIARTSLVDRRHRGGPASTPARVAALAGVVGLTVVTGQTAAQMVYRVVGSRGWQEHVAAQSQAPLALTLVFTLLVAPVTEELMLRGLMFPLLRREVSLTTSVVLTTLVFAVLHGNLVQGLAVVPLGVVLALMREMTGRLWPEILAHIGFNLAALVIPATAIAAMSAHPFVVVVLVAGLTIAMTATWTRWPAAATV
;
A
#
# COMPACT_ATOMS: atom_id res chain seq x y z
N MET A 1 22.73 9.78 25.63
CA MET A 1 22.31 9.51 24.23
C MET A 1 23.23 10.29 23.29
N SER A 2 23.80 9.67 22.25
CA SER A 2 24.73 10.38 21.34
C SER A 2 23.98 11.32 20.37
N ARG A 3 24.64 12.37 19.87
CA ARG A 3 24.05 13.29 18.88
C ARG A 3 23.57 12.58 17.61
N ALA A 4 24.22 11.48 17.23
CA ALA A 4 23.83 10.66 16.09
C ALA A 4 22.52 9.89 16.33
N VAL A 5 22.34 9.33 17.53
CA VAL A 5 21.09 8.66 17.92
C VAL A 5 19.93 9.65 17.99
N LEU A 6 20.15 10.83 18.59
CA LEU A 6 19.14 11.89 18.64
C LEU A 6 18.67 12.31 17.24
N ARG A 7 19.60 12.56 16.31
CA ARG A 7 19.26 12.91 14.92
C ARG A 7 18.45 11.82 14.21
N ARG A 8 18.73 10.54 14.46
CA ARG A 8 18.00 9.41 13.87
C ARG A 8 16.58 9.33 14.42
N VAL A 9 16.43 9.35 15.74
CA VAL A 9 15.12 9.32 16.40
C VAL A 9 14.27 10.51 15.95
N THR A 10 14.84 11.72 15.93
CA THR A 10 14.13 12.90 15.41
C THR A 10 13.68 12.73 13.96
N ALA A 11 14.53 12.19 13.07
CA ALA A 11 14.14 11.95 11.69
C ALA A 11 12.99 10.94 11.57
N VAL A 12 13.03 9.85 12.33
CA VAL A 12 11.98 8.82 12.37
C VAL A 12 10.67 9.43 12.85
N THR A 13 10.69 10.16 13.97
CA THR A 13 9.52 10.83 14.53
C THR A 13 8.94 11.87 13.55
N THR A 14 9.78 12.75 13.00
CA THR A 14 9.33 13.79 12.07
C THR A 14 8.70 13.20 10.81
N VAL A 15 9.28 12.16 10.23
CA VAL A 15 8.74 11.55 9.01
C VAL A 15 7.47 10.76 9.32
N CYS A 16 7.49 9.89 10.34
CA CYS A 16 6.36 9.01 10.62
C CYS A 16 5.13 9.77 11.15
N LEU A 17 5.35 10.86 11.90
CA LEU A 17 4.27 11.72 12.37
C LEU A 17 3.94 12.87 11.42
N GLY A 18 4.82 13.21 10.49
CA GLY A 18 4.63 14.33 9.56
C GLY A 18 4.03 13.92 8.22
N VAL A 19 4.43 12.77 7.65
CA VAL A 19 4.00 12.34 6.31
C VAL A 19 2.48 12.11 6.24
N PRO A 20 1.85 11.34 7.15
CA PRO A 20 0.40 11.11 7.05
C PRO A 20 -0.42 12.39 7.26
N PRO A 21 -0.20 13.22 8.31
CA PRO A 21 -0.92 14.48 8.45
C PRO A 21 -0.63 15.48 7.32
N GLY A 22 0.61 15.53 6.83
CA GLY A 22 0.98 16.38 5.69
C GLY A 22 0.21 16.01 4.43
N TYR A 23 0.07 14.71 4.13
CA TYR A 23 -0.78 14.23 3.05
C TYR A 23 -2.24 14.63 3.26
N LEU A 24 -2.79 14.45 4.46
CA LEU A 24 -4.17 14.83 4.75
C LEU A 24 -4.40 16.33 4.56
N VAL A 25 -3.47 17.20 4.97
CA VAL A 25 -3.56 18.64 4.71
C VAL A 25 -3.56 18.93 3.22
N ILE A 26 -2.65 18.33 2.44
CA ILE A 26 -2.61 18.49 0.99
C ILE A 26 -3.92 18.02 0.34
N ALA A 27 -4.44 16.87 0.75
CA ALA A 27 -5.68 16.29 0.24
C ALA A 27 -6.91 17.16 0.56
N ILE A 28 -7.02 17.66 1.81
CA ILE A 28 -8.10 18.56 2.22
C ILE A 28 -8.03 19.88 1.43
N CYS A 29 -6.84 20.48 1.30
CA CYS A 29 -6.66 21.69 0.51
C CYS A 29 -7.08 21.47 -0.94
N ALA A 30 -6.66 20.37 -1.57
CA ALA A 30 -7.05 20.05 -2.94
C ALA A 30 -8.56 19.86 -3.06
N ALA A 31 -9.20 19.14 -2.13
CA ALA A 31 -10.64 18.91 -2.13
C ALA A 31 -11.48 20.20 -1.94
N VAL A 32 -10.96 21.19 -1.20
CA VAL A 32 -11.61 22.50 -1.04
C VAL A 32 -11.46 23.37 -2.30
N LEU A 33 -10.30 23.29 -2.96
CA LEU A 33 -9.96 24.17 -4.09
C LEU A 33 -10.45 23.64 -5.44
N VAL A 34 -10.71 22.34 -5.56
CA VAL A 34 -11.01 21.66 -6.82
C VAL A 34 -12.36 20.95 -6.73
N PRO A 35 -13.36 21.31 -7.57
CA PRO A 35 -14.71 20.75 -7.49
C PRO A 35 -14.81 19.25 -7.78
N SER A 36 -13.91 18.72 -8.63
CA SER A 36 -13.88 17.31 -8.99
C SER A 36 -13.05 16.52 -8.00
N THR A 37 -13.67 15.57 -7.29
CA THR A 37 -12.99 14.68 -6.32
C THR A 37 -11.81 13.94 -6.96
N MET A 38 -11.96 13.43 -8.19
CA MET A 38 -10.89 12.71 -8.88
C MET A 38 -9.72 13.63 -9.25
N THR A 39 -10.02 14.85 -9.71
CA THR A 39 -8.99 15.83 -10.04
C THR A 39 -8.27 16.33 -8.79
N ALA A 40 -9.00 16.55 -7.69
CA ALA A 40 -8.45 16.90 -6.39
C ALA A 40 -7.49 15.81 -5.89
N ALA A 41 -7.89 14.53 -5.95
CA ALA A 41 -7.05 13.40 -5.57
C ALA A 41 -5.78 13.30 -6.42
N LEU A 42 -5.90 13.42 -7.74
CA LEU A 42 -4.74 13.44 -8.65
C LEU A 42 -3.73 14.53 -8.26
N ILE A 43 -4.20 15.75 -7.98
CA ILE A 43 -3.34 16.87 -7.60
C ILE A 43 -2.70 16.60 -6.23
N ALA A 44 -3.48 16.16 -5.26
CA ALA A 44 -3.00 15.88 -3.92
C ALA A 44 -1.88 14.83 -3.92
N ASP A 45 -2.11 13.70 -4.58
CA ASP A 45 -1.13 12.65 -4.73
C ASP A 45 0.07 13.08 -5.56
N GLY A 46 -0.12 13.82 -6.65
CA GLY A 46 0.98 14.36 -7.44
C GLY A 46 1.92 15.26 -6.62
N VAL A 47 1.36 16.16 -5.80
CA VAL A 47 2.13 17.03 -4.90
C VAL A 47 2.81 16.22 -3.79
N ALA A 48 2.08 15.31 -3.13
CA ALA A 48 2.63 14.48 -2.06
C ALA A 48 3.75 13.56 -2.57
N GLY A 49 3.57 12.95 -3.74
CA GLY A 49 4.56 12.11 -4.41
C GLY A 49 5.81 12.88 -4.79
N LEU A 50 5.66 14.11 -5.31
CA LEU A 50 6.80 15.01 -5.58
C LEU A 50 7.57 15.32 -4.29
N VAL A 51 6.87 15.71 -3.22
CA VAL A 51 7.48 16.01 -1.91
C VAL A 51 8.21 14.78 -1.37
N ALA A 52 7.56 13.61 -1.36
CA ALA A 52 8.15 12.36 -0.89
C ALA A 52 9.39 11.98 -1.73
N GLY A 53 9.30 12.08 -3.05
CA GLY A 53 10.40 11.82 -3.98
C GLY A 53 11.59 12.75 -3.74
N LEU A 54 11.35 14.05 -3.50
CA LEU A 54 12.40 15.02 -3.18
C LEU A 54 13.07 14.71 -1.83
N ILE A 55 12.30 14.32 -0.81
CA ILE A 55 12.86 13.90 0.49
C ILE A 55 13.74 12.67 0.29
N ILE A 56 13.27 11.65 -0.43
CA ILE A 56 14.05 10.43 -0.71
C ILE A 56 15.33 10.76 -1.49
N ALA A 57 15.24 11.64 -2.49
CA ALA A 57 16.37 12.00 -3.34
C ALA A 57 17.44 12.81 -2.60
N ARG A 58 17.02 13.69 -1.67
CA ARG A 58 17.92 14.61 -0.96
C ARG A 58 18.43 14.10 0.37
N THR A 59 17.80 13.07 0.93
CA THR A 59 18.19 12.54 2.24
C THR A 59 18.88 11.19 2.12
N SER A 60 20.03 11.05 2.79
CA SER A 60 20.64 9.74 3.06
C SER A 60 19.89 8.95 4.15
N LEU A 61 18.76 9.51 4.63
CA LEU A 61 17.88 8.90 5.63
C LEU A 61 17.29 7.59 5.11
N VAL A 62 17.11 7.44 3.80
CA VAL A 62 16.71 6.18 3.18
C VAL A 62 17.99 5.46 2.74
N ASP A 63 18.66 4.87 3.72
CA ASP A 63 19.89 4.10 3.57
C ASP A 63 19.76 3.08 2.44
N ARG A 64 20.69 3.18 1.49
CA ARG A 64 20.78 2.30 0.31
C ARG A 64 21.34 0.92 0.68
N ARG A 65 21.63 0.66 1.95
CA ARG A 65 22.22 -0.60 2.47
C ARG A 65 21.36 -1.84 2.29
N HIS A 66 20.06 -1.72 1.99
CA HIS A 66 19.21 -2.88 1.65
C HIS A 66 19.32 -3.31 0.17
N ARG A 67 20.24 -2.73 -0.61
CA ARG A 67 20.59 -3.20 -1.96
C ARG A 67 21.36 -4.53 -1.88
N GLY A 68 20.70 -5.60 -1.47
CA GLY A 68 21.35 -6.89 -1.27
C GLY A 68 20.42 -8.09 -1.09
N GLY A 69 19.10 -7.92 -1.25
CA GLY A 69 18.18 -9.05 -1.32
C GLY A 69 18.67 -10.05 -2.38
N PRO A 70 18.59 -11.37 -2.11
CA PRO A 70 19.11 -12.37 -3.03
C PRO A 70 18.44 -12.24 -4.39
N ALA A 71 19.17 -12.58 -5.47
CA ALA A 71 18.67 -12.45 -6.83
C ALA A 71 17.26 -13.06 -6.97
N SER A 72 16.37 -12.34 -7.65
CA SER A 72 15.01 -12.81 -7.94
C SER A 72 15.09 -13.95 -8.94
N THR A 73 14.83 -15.18 -8.49
CA THR A 73 14.68 -16.34 -9.38
C THR A 73 13.28 -16.35 -9.98
N PRO A 74 13.07 -16.97 -11.17
CA PRO A 74 11.73 -17.09 -11.76
C PRO A 74 10.70 -17.70 -10.80
N ALA A 75 11.10 -18.71 -10.02
CA ALA A 75 10.24 -19.33 -9.01
C ALA A 75 9.81 -18.37 -7.90
N ARG A 76 10.72 -17.48 -7.45
CA ARG A 76 10.39 -16.45 -6.44
C ARG A 76 9.45 -15.40 -7.01
N VAL A 77 9.69 -14.95 -8.24
CA VAL A 77 8.82 -14.00 -8.92
C VAL A 77 7.42 -14.59 -9.10
N ALA A 78 7.32 -15.85 -9.52
CA ALA A 78 6.04 -16.55 -9.66
C ALA A 78 5.32 -16.71 -8.31
N ALA A 79 6.03 -17.05 -7.23
CA ALA A 79 5.45 -17.14 -5.90
C ALA A 79 4.90 -15.77 -5.42
N LEU A 80 5.66 -14.69 -5.60
CA LEU A 80 5.22 -13.34 -5.26
C LEU A 80 4.02 -12.91 -6.09
N ALA A 81 4.02 -13.18 -7.40
CA ALA A 81 2.89 -12.90 -8.27
C ALA A 81 1.62 -13.67 -7.84
N GLY A 82 1.78 -14.95 -7.45
CA GLY A 82 0.69 -15.76 -6.90
C GLY A 82 0.14 -15.21 -5.59
N VAL A 83 1.02 -14.78 -4.67
CA VAL A 83 0.62 -14.11 -3.41
C VAL A 83 -0.12 -12.81 -3.70
N VAL A 84 0.38 -11.97 -4.62
CA VAL A 84 -0.28 -10.71 -5.01
C VAL A 84 -1.65 -10.99 -5.64
N GLY A 85 -1.77 -11.96 -6.53
CA GLY A 85 -3.05 -12.35 -7.12
C GLY A 85 -4.06 -12.82 -6.08
N LEU A 86 -3.63 -13.66 -5.13
CA LEU A 86 -4.47 -14.11 -4.03
C LEU A 86 -4.84 -12.98 -3.07
N THR A 87 -3.95 -12.01 -2.89
CA THR A 87 -4.17 -10.80 -2.09
C THR A 87 -5.29 -9.95 -2.68
N VAL A 88 -5.32 -9.76 -4.00
CA VAL A 88 -6.41 -9.05 -4.70
C VAL A 88 -7.75 -9.70 -4.39
N VAL A 89 -7.86 -11.01 -4.66
CA VAL A 89 -9.12 -11.72 -4.53
C VAL A 89 -9.58 -11.77 -3.07
N THR A 90 -8.67 -12.05 -2.14
CA THR A 90 -8.98 -12.14 -0.70
C THR A 90 -9.42 -10.78 -0.16
N GLY A 91 -8.64 -9.72 -0.41
CA GLY A 91 -8.92 -8.37 0.09
C GLY A 91 -10.24 -7.83 -0.43
N GLN A 92 -10.47 -7.89 -1.75
CA GLN A 92 -11.70 -7.41 -2.37
C GLN A 92 -12.93 -8.19 -1.87
N THR A 93 -12.82 -9.51 -1.76
CA THR A 93 -13.95 -10.35 -1.30
C THR A 93 -14.28 -10.11 0.17
N ALA A 94 -13.26 -10.03 1.04
CA ALA A 94 -13.46 -9.74 2.46
C ALA A 94 -14.06 -8.35 2.68
N ALA A 95 -13.55 -7.32 1.99
CA ALA A 95 -14.09 -5.97 2.05
C ALA A 95 -15.54 -5.89 1.56
N GLN A 96 -15.84 -6.56 0.44
CA GLN A 96 -17.19 -6.59 -0.10
C GLN A 96 -18.18 -7.33 0.81
N MET A 97 -17.73 -8.38 1.51
CA MET A 97 -18.55 -9.06 2.52
C MET A 97 -18.90 -8.12 3.68
N VAL A 98 -17.93 -7.35 4.17
CA VAL A 98 -18.17 -6.34 5.22
C VAL A 98 -19.10 -5.24 4.72
N TYR A 99 -18.90 -4.74 3.50
CA TYR A 99 -19.78 -3.73 2.89
C TYR A 99 -21.24 -4.18 2.84
N ARG A 100 -21.52 -5.45 2.54
CA ARG A 100 -22.89 -5.99 2.50
C ARG A 100 -23.61 -5.96 3.84
N VAL A 101 -22.87 -6.07 4.93
CA VAL A 101 -23.43 -6.13 6.29
C VAL A 101 -23.52 -4.73 6.90
N VAL A 102 -22.48 -3.92 6.73
CA VAL A 102 -22.31 -2.64 7.45
C VAL A 102 -22.65 -1.44 6.57
N GLY A 103 -22.56 -1.58 5.25
CA GLY A 103 -22.59 -0.44 4.32
C GLY A 103 -21.34 0.44 4.44
N SER A 104 -21.23 1.43 3.56
CA SER A 104 -20.18 2.47 3.62
C SER A 104 -20.53 3.62 2.69
N ARG A 105 -20.84 4.78 3.26
CA ARG A 105 -21.11 6.00 2.49
C ARG A 105 -19.87 6.44 1.69
N GLY A 106 -18.70 6.43 2.31
CA GLY A 106 -17.45 6.81 1.63
C GLY A 106 -17.10 5.90 0.46
N TRP A 107 -17.46 4.61 0.53
CA TRP A 107 -17.31 3.69 -0.61
C TRP A 107 -18.24 4.04 -1.76
N GLN A 108 -19.52 4.34 -1.47
CA GLN A 108 -20.48 4.75 -2.49
C GLN A 108 -20.08 6.07 -3.17
N GLU A 109 -19.62 7.04 -2.38
CA GLU A 109 -19.08 8.32 -2.88
C GLU A 109 -17.82 8.10 -3.74
N HIS A 110 -16.92 7.20 -3.34
CA HIS A 110 -15.74 6.84 -4.12
C HIS A 110 -16.12 6.23 -5.48
N VAL A 111 -17.03 5.24 -5.50
CA VAL A 111 -17.49 4.59 -6.74
C VAL A 111 -18.22 5.59 -7.64
N ALA A 112 -19.02 6.51 -7.07
CA ALA A 112 -19.67 7.57 -7.81
C ALA A 112 -18.64 8.54 -8.44
N ALA A 113 -17.63 8.97 -7.68
CA ALA A 113 -16.57 9.84 -8.17
C ALA A 113 -15.76 9.19 -9.31
N GLN A 114 -15.47 7.89 -9.20
CA GLN A 114 -14.79 7.14 -10.27
C GLN A 114 -15.63 7.01 -11.54
N SER A 115 -16.93 6.74 -11.40
CA SER A 115 -17.82 6.54 -12.55
C SER A 115 -18.17 7.84 -13.29
N GLN A 116 -18.10 8.99 -12.60
CA GLN A 116 -18.31 10.30 -13.19
C GLN A 116 -17.04 10.91 -13.81
N ALA A 117 -15.85 10.40 -13.47
CA ALA A 117 -14.59 10.91 -13.97
C ALA A 117 -14.29 10.38 -15.40
N PRO A 118 -13.57 11.15 -16.24
CA PRO A 118 -13.09 10.67 -17.53
C PRO A 118 -12.24 9.40 -17.35
N LEU A 119 -12.48 8.38 -18.18
CA LEU A 119 -11.78 7.08 -18.06
C LEU A 119 -10.25 7.23 -18.03
N ALA A 120 -9.70 8.06 -18.93
CA ALA A 120 -8.25 8.30 -18.98
C ALA A 120 -7.71 8.87 -17.66
N LEU A 121 -8.46 9.76 -17.01
CA LEU A 121 -8.09 10.34 -15.72
C LEU A 121 -8.11 9.27 -14.62
N THR A 122 -9.17 8.47 -14.55
CA THR A 122 -9.30 7.36 -13.61
C THR A 122 -8.15 6.36 -13.76
N LEU A 123 -7.81 5.99 -15.00
CA LEU A 123 -6.71 5.06 -15.28
C LEU A 123 -5.35 5.63 -14.86
N VAL A 124 -5.03 6.87 -15.25
CA VAL A 124 -3.75 7.51 -14.88
C VAL A 124 -3.62 7.65 -13.37
N PHE A 125 -4.68 8.07 -12.68
CA PHE A 125 -4.65 8.19 -11.23
C PHE A 125 -4.47 6.83 -10.55
N THR A 126 -5.35 5.87 -10.86
CA THR A 126 -5.45 4.58 -10.18
C THR A 126 -4.25 3.67 -10.47
N LEU A 127 -3.69 3.72 -11.69
CA LEU A 127 -2.62 2.82 -12.11
C LEU A 127 -1.23 3.44 -12.04
N LEU A 128 -1.09 4.75 -11.85
CA LEU A 128 0.22 5.39 -11.83
C LEU A 128 0.38 6.32 -10.63
N VAL A 129 -0.42 7.38 -10.57
CA VAL A 129 -0.16 8.48 -9.61
C VAL A 129 -0.36 8.03 -8.16
N ALA A 130 -1.49 7.40 -7.84
CA ALA A 130 -1.79 6.91 -6.50
C ALA A 130 -0.76 5.85 -6.03
N PRO A 131 -0.59 4.70 -6.72
CA PRO A 131 0.30 3.65 -6.23
C PRO A 131 1.76 4.11 -6.14
N VAL A 132 2.25 4.95 -7.06
CA VAL A 132 3.61 5.50 -6.96
C VAL A 132 3.75 6.39 -5.73
N THR A 133 2.80 7.28 -5.49
CA THR A 133 2.83 8.22 -4.36
C THR A 133 2.76 7.48 -3.03
N GLU A 134 1.81 6.56 -2.89
CA GLU A 134 1.59 5.77 -1.70
C GLU A 134 2.83 4.92 -1.36
N GLU A 135 3.45 4.27 -2.36
CA GLU A 135 4.66 3.49 -2.13
C GLU A 135 5.88 4.37 -1.79
N LEU A 136 6.02 5.56 -2.37
CA LEU A 136 7.09 6.50 -1.99
C LEU A 136 6.94 6.94 -0.53
N MET A 137 5.72 7.28 -0.09
CA MET A 137 5.45 7.69 1.28
C MET A 137 5.63 6.54 2.27
N LEU A 138 5.03 5.38 1.99
CA LEU A 138 4.95 4.30 2.95
C LEU A 138 6.18 3.41 2.91
N ARG A 139 6.61 2.95 1.73
CA ARG A 139 7.73 1.99 1.57
C ARG A 139 9.04 2.71 1.31
N GLY A 140 8.98 3.90 0.71
CA GLY A 140 10.15 4.75 0.47
C GLY A 140 10.62 5.47 1.72
N LEU A 141 9.71 6.07 2.49
CA LEU A 141 10.04 6.88 3.67
C LEU A 141 9.74 6.18 5.00
N MET A 142 8.49 5.83 5.28
CA MET A 142 8.08 5.39 6.62
C MET A 142 8.66 4.02 7.00
N PHE A 143 8.47 3.00 6.16
CA PHE A 143 8.89 1.63 6.45
C PHE A 143 10.39 1.52 6.77
N PRO A 144 11.32 2.05 5.94
CA PRO A 144 12.75 1.90 6.20
C PRO A 144 13.22 2.65 7.44
N LEU A 145 12.53 3.72 7.84
CA LEU A 145 12.83 4.48 9.06
C LEU A 145 12.33 3.73 10.30
N LEU A 146 11.08 3.24 10.29
CA LEU A 146 10.56 2.41 11.37
C LEU A 146 11.40 1.15 11.55
N ARG A 147 11.72 0.47 10.46
CA ARG A 147 12.41 -0.82 10.48
C ARG A 147 13.80 -0.78 11.12
N ARG A 148 14.45 0.39 11.17
CA ARG A 148 15.74 0.59 11.85
C ARG A 148 15.64 0.71 13.36
N GLU A 149 14.49 1.15 13.86
CA GLU A 149 14.30 1.46 15.28
C GLU A 149 13.39 0.44 15.97
N VAL A 150 12.50 -0.23 15.21
CA VAL A 150 11.55 -1.20 15.74
C VAL A 150 11.53 -2.50 14.93
N SER A 151 10.85 -3.50 15.47
CA SER A 151 10.75 -4.83 14.86
C SER A 151 10.11 -4.79 13.47
N LEU A 152 10.38 -5.83 12.66
CA LEU A 152 9.72 -6.03 11.37
C LEU A 152 8.19 -6.03 11.54
N THR A 153 7.67 -6.79 12.51
CA THR A 153 6.23 -6.90 12.77
C THR A 153 5.62 -5.54 13.06
N THR A 154 6.24 -4.74 13.94
CA THR A 154 5.77 -3.40 14.26
C THR A 154 5.79 -2.49 13.04
N SER A 155 6.86 -2.55 12.23
CA SER A 155 6.99 -1.74 11.01
C SER A 155 5.91 -2.08 10.00
N VAL A 156 5.68 -3.38 9.74
CA VAL A 156 4.64 -3.88 8.84
C VAL A 156 3.26 -3.44 9.31
N VAL A 157 2.94 -3.64 10.60
CA VAL A 157 1.63 -3.28 11.16
C VAL A 157 1.39 -1.78 11.05
N LEU A 158 2.33 -0.95 11.49
CA LEU A 158 2.14 0.51 11.48
C LEU A 158 1.97 1.06 10.06
N THR A 159 2.81 0.66 9.10
CA THR A 159 2.67 1.17 7.73
C THR A 159 1.41 0.65 7.04
N THR A 160 0.97 -0.57 7.36
CA THR A 160 -0.28 -1.13 6.83
C THR A 160 -1.50 -0.40 7.38
N LEU A 161 -1.52 -0.10 8.67
CA LEU A 161 -2.62 0.63 9.29
C LEU A 161 -2.71 2.06 8.75
N VAL A 162 -1.58 2.75 8.62
CA VAL A 162 -1.55 4.09 7.99
C VAL A 162 -2.06 4.01 6.56
N PHE A 163 -1.59 3.04 5.76
CA PHE A 163 -2.06 2.83 4.39
C PHE A 163 -3.58 2.65 4.31
N ALA A 164 -4.14 1.78 5.15
CA ALA A 164 -5.58 1.52 5.19
C ALA A 164 -6.39 2.75 5.62
N VAL A 165 -5.91 3.52 6.60
CA VAL A 165 -6.60 4.74 7.09
C VAL A 165 -6.59 5.85 6.04
N LEU A 166 -5.49 6.00 5.28
CA LEU A 166 -5.39 7.05 4.25
C LEU A 166 -6.38 6.88 3.08
N HIS A 167 -6.98 5.70 2.90
CA HIS A 167 -8.06 5.50 1.93
C HIS A 167 -9.37 6.21 2.31
N GLY A 168 -9.51 6.67 3.55
CA GLY A 168 -10.63 7.52 3.98
C GLY A 168 -11.99 6.82 4.03
N ASN A 169 -12.06 5.51 3.75
CA ASN A 169 -13.29 4.72 3.89
C ASN A 169 -12.97 3.26 4.28
N LEU A 170 -13.91 2.65 4.99
CA LEU A 170 -13.75 1.32 5.58
C LEU A 170 -13.55 0.22 4.54
N VAL A 171 -14.30 0.25 3.43
CA VAL A 171 -14.29 -0.83 2.43
C VAL A 171 -12.94 -0.90 1.73
N GLN A 172 -12.44 0.24 1.24
CA GLN A 172 -11.11 0.28 0.64
C GLN A 172 -10.01 -0.02 1.64
N GLY A 173 -10.09 0.57 2.84
CA GLY A 173 -9.12 0.31 3.91
C GLY A 173 -8.99 -1.19 4.19
N LEU A 174 -10.10 -1.92 4.32
CA LEU A 174 -10.09 -3.37 4.50
C LEU A 174 -9.56 -4.13 3.28
N ALA A 175 -9.90 -3.71 2.07
CA ALA A 175 -9.45 -4.35 0.85
C ALA A 175 -7.92 -4.30 0.71
N VAL A 176 -7.30 -3.19 1.15
CA VAL A 176 -5.86 -2.98 1.02
C VAL A 176 -5.04 -3.44 2.23
N VAL A 177 -5.64 -3.85 3.35
CA VAL A 177 -4.88 -4.38 4.50
C VAL A 177 -3.97 -5.56 4.09
N PRO A 178 -4.48 -6.60 3.40
CA PRO A 178 -3.63 -7.71 2.94
C PRO A 178 -2.51 -7.24 1.99
N LEU A 179 -2.82 -6.31 1.09
CA LEU A 179 -1.84 -5.69 0.19
C LEU A 179 -0.77 -4.94 0.99
N GLY A 180 -1.19 -4.20 2.01
CA GLY A 180 -0.30 -3.41 2.84
C GLY A 180 0.79 -4.25 3.50
N VAL A 181 0.39 -5.41 4.02
CA VAL A 181 1.29 -6.42 4.58
C VAL A 181 2.22 -6.98 3.51
N VAL A 182 1.68 -7.45 2.38
CA VAL A 182 2.47 -8.05 1.29
C VAL A 182 3.52 -7.08 0.74
N LEU A 183 3.17 -5.82 0.52
CA LEU A 183 4.11 -4.81 0.01
C LEU A 183 5.19 -4.46 1.03
N ALA A 184 4.86 -4.35 2.33
CA ALA A 184 5.86 -4.12 3.38
C ALA A 184 6.83 -5.30 3.51
N LEU A 185 6.32 -6.52 3.37
CA LEU A 185 7.10 -7.75 3.33
C LEU A 185 7.99 -7.79 2.07
N MET A 186 7.47 -7.46 0.88
CA MET A 186 8.27 -7.33 -0.35
C MET A 186 9.39 -6.28 -0.21
N ARG A 187 9.14 -5.22 0.55
CA ARG A 187 10.12 -4.19 0.86
C ARG A 187 11.28 -4.67 1.69
N GLU A 188 11.01 -5.41 2.75
CA GLU A 188 12.05 -6.08 3.55
C GLU A 188 12.86 -7.07 2.69
N MET A 189 12.20 -7.84 1.83
CA MET A 189 12.83 -8.89 1.02
C MET A 189 13.72 -8.35 -0.09
N THR A 190 13.24 -7.34 -0.82
CA THR A 190 13.91 -6.87 -2.05
C THR A 190 14.79 -5.66 -1.81
N GLY A 191 14.48 -4.84 -0.80
CA GLY A 191 15.12 -3.55 -0.54
C GLY A 191 14.97 -2.52 -1.67
N ARG A 192 14.18 -2.83 -2.71
CA ARG A 192 13.92 -1.97 -3.88
C ARG A 192 12.51 -1.36 -3.73
N LEU A 193 12.17 -0.34 -4.51
CA LEU A 193 10.81 0.24 -4.49
C LEU A 193 9.99 -0.13 -5.72
N TRP A 194 10.66 -0.39 -6.84
CA TRP A 194 9.98 -0.69 -8.08
C TRP A 194 9.17 -2.00 -8.00
N PRO A 195 9.59 -3.10 -7.32
CA PRO A 195 8.79 -4.31 -7.28
C PRO A 195 7.43 -4.11 -6.60
N GLU A 196 7.40 -3.32 -5.54
CA GLU A 196 6.19 -3.00 -4.78
C GLU A 196 5.28 -2.07 -5.56
N ILE A 197 5.86 -1.05 -6.21
CA ILE A 197 5.10 -0.18 -7.13
C ILE A 197 4.44 -1.03 -8.20
N LEU A 198 5.17 -1.93 -8.88
CA LEU A 198 4.58 -2.79 -9.92
C LEU A 198 3.53 -3.76 -9.36
N ALA A 199 3.74 -4.33 -8.17
CA ALA A 199 2.76 -5.19 -7.52
C ALA A 199 1.49 -4.43 -7.14
N HIS A 200 1.61 -3.19 -6.68
CA HIS A 200 0.49 -2.31 -6.35
C HIS A 200 -0.28 -1.90 -7.61
N ILE A 201 0.42 -1.49 -8.68
CA ILE A 201 -0.20 -1.23 -9.99
C ILE A 201 -0.95 -2.47 -10.48
N GLY A 202 -0.34 -3.66 -10.35
CA GLY A 202 -0.96 -4.94 -10.68
C GLY A 202 -2.21 -5.23 -9.85
N PHE A 203 -2.19 -4.93 -8.55
CA PHE A 203 -3.36 -5.06 -7.67
C PHE A 203 -4.50 -4.14 -8.14
N ASN A 204 -4.20 -2.87 -8.42
CA ASN A 204 -5.19 -1.90 -8.87
C ASN A 204 -5.75 -2.27 -10.26
N LEU A 205 -4.89 -2.70 -11.18
CA LEU A 205 -5.32 -3.18 -12.49
C LEU A 205 -6.24 -4.40 -12.34
N ALA A 206 -5.88 -5.37 -11.50
CA ALA A 206 -6.69 -6.54 -11.23
C ALA A 206 -8.07 -6.15 -10.65
N ALA A 207 -8.12 -5.20 -9.72
CA ALA A 207 -9.38 -4.69 -9.16
C ALA A 207 -10.28 -4.01 -10.21
N LEU A 208 -9.69 -3.39 -11.25
CA LEU A 208 -10.45 -2.79 -12.35
C LEU A 208 -10.99 -3.82 -13.35
N VAL A 209 -10.24 -4.90 -13.62
CA VAL A 209 -10.60 -5.88 -14.67
C VAL A 209 -11.39 -7.08 -14.14
N ILE A 210 -11.25 -7.44 -12.86
CA ILE A 210 -12.04 -8.51 -12.26
C ILE A 210 -13.50 -8.04 -12.17
N PRO A 211 -14.46 -8.80 -12.73
CA PRO A 211 -15.86 -8.40 -12.68
C PRO A 211 -16.37 -8.25 -11.25
N ALA A 212 -17.00 -7.11 -10.95
CA ALA A 212 -17.61 -6.86 -9.65
C ALA A 212 -18.63 -7.96 -9.25
N THR A 213 -19.29 -8.57 -10.24
CA THR A 213 -20.21 -9.71 -10.05
C THR A 213 -19.51 -10.96 -9.53
N ALA A 214 -18.26 -11.21 -9.90
CA ALA A 214 -17.48 -12.34 -9.39
C ALA A 214 -17.12 -12.14 -7.91
N ILE A 215 -16.61 -10.95 -7.55
CA ILE A 215 -16.34 -10.58 -6.16
C ILE A 215 -17.64 -10.60 -5.32
N ALA A 216 -18.74 -10.14 -5.90
CA ALA A 216 -20.06 -10.20 -5.28
C ALA A 216 -20.54 -11.65 -5.04
N ALA A 217 -20.36 -12.56 -6.00
CA ALA A 217 -20.73 -13.95 -5.82
C ALA A 217 -19.92 -14.61 -4.68
N MET A 218 -18.61 -14.37 -4.65
CA MET A 218 -17.72 -14.92 -3.63
C MET A 218 -18.03 -14.37 -2.22
N SER A 219 -18.26 -13.07 -2.11
CA SER A 219 -18.56 -12.40 -0.84
C SER A 219 -19.94 -12.72 -0.27
N ALA A 220 -20.81 -13.41 -1.02
CA ALA A 220 -22.08 -13.92 -0.52
C ALA A 220 -21.93 -15.08 0.48
N HIS A 221 -20.76 -15.74 0.49
CA HIS A 221 -20.53 -16.95 1.27
C HIS A 221 -19.37 -16.75 2.26
N PRO A 222 -19.62 -16.60 3.57
CA PRO A 222 -18.59 -16.40 4.59
C PRO A 222 -17.46 -17.43 4.55
N PHE A 223 -17.81 -18.70 4.26
CA PHE A 223 -16.85 -19.79 4.16
C PHE A 223 -15.80 -19.55 3.06
N VAL A 224 -16.19 -18.95 1.93
CA VAL A 224 -15.25 -18.61 0.84
C VAL A 224 -14.21 -17.61 1.33
N VAL A 225 -14.62 -16.59 2.09
CA VAL A 225 -13.70 -15.60 2.66
C VAL A 225 -12.71 -16.25 3.63
N VAL A 226 -13.18 -17.15 4.49
CA VAL A 226 -12.32 -17.90 5.42
C VAL A 226 -11.29 -18.73 4.66
N VAL A 227 -11.70 -19.45 3.61
CA VAL A 227 -10.79 -20.25 2.78
C VAL A 227 -9.75 -19.38 2.08
N LEU A 228 -10.15 -18.23 1.53
CA LEU A 228 -9.22 -17.29 0.88
C LEU A 228 -8.20 -16.72 1.87
N VAL A 229 -8.63 -16.32 3.07
CA VAL A 229 -7.74 -15.82 4.13
C VAL A 229 -6.75 -16.91 4.57
N ALA A 230 -7.23 -18.15 4.77
CA ALA A 230 -6.38 -19.28 5.10
C ALA A 230 -5.36 -19.56 3.98
N GLY A 231 -5.82 -19.61 2.73
CA GLY A 231 -4.97 -19.80 1.55
C GLY A 231 -3.91 -18.72 1.42
N LEU A 232 -4.28 -17.45 1.62
CA LEU A 232 -3.35 -16.32 1.57
C LEU A 232 -2.29 -16.45 2.67
N THR A 233 -2.71 -16.79 3.89
CA THR A 233 -1.81 -16.98 5.03
C THR A 233 -0.81 -18.10 4.76
N ILE A 234 -1.27 -19.23 4.20
CA ILE A 234 -0.40 -20.36 3.81
C ILE A 234 0.58 -19.93 2.71
N ALA A 235 0.09 -19.28 1.65
CA ALA A 235 0.91 -18.83 0.54
C ALA A 235 1.98 -17.82 0.97
N MET A 236 1.62 -16.87 1.84
CA MET A 236 2.54 -15.92 2.44
C MET A 236 3.57 -16.64 3.30
N THR A 237 3.15 -17.54 4.18
CA THR A 237 4.07 -18.30 5.06
C THR A 237 5.06 -19.14 4.24
N ALA A 238 4.58 -19.86 3.22
CA ALA A 238 5.41 -20.67 2.33
C ALA A 238 6.41 -19.83 1.52
N THR A 239 6.01 -18.63 1.09
CA THR A 239 6.88 -17.71 0.35
C THR A 239 7.90 -17.07 1.27
N TRP A 240 7.47 -16.64 2.45
CA TRP A 240 8.27 -15.90 3.42
C TRP A 240 9.34 -16.77 4.08
N THR A 241 8.98 -17.98 4.51
CA THR A 241 9.92 -18.92 5.16
C THR A 241 11.04 -19.39 4.24
N ARG A 242 10.82 -19.33 2.92
CA ARG A 242 11.82 -19.69 1.89
C ARG A 242 12.67 -18.50 1.46
N TRP A 243 12.40 -17.30 1.97
CA TRP A 243 13.21 -16.13 1.66
C TRP A 243 14.39 -16.06 2.64
N PRO A 244 15.65 -16.09 2.16
CA PRO A 244 16.80 -15.89 3.02
C PRO A 244 16.68 -14.55 3.73
N ALA A 245 16.84 -14.52 5.05
CA ALA A 245 16.91 -13.26 5.78
C ALA A 245 17.98 -12.37 5.12
N ALA A 246 17.65 -11.10 4.87
CA ALA A 246 18.66 -10.14 4.43
C ALA A 246 19.79 -10.16 5.46
N ALA A 247 21.04 -10.29 5.01
CA ALA A 247 22.19 -10.25 5.90
C ALA A 247 22.14 -8.91 6.66
N THR A 248 21.89 -8.98 7.97
CA THR A 248 21.99 -7.82 8.86
C THR A 248 23.47 -7.46 8.95
N VAL A 249 23.91 -6.48 8.17
CA VAL A 249 25.25 -5.88 8.27
C VAL A 249 25.18 -4.64 9.15
#